data_AF-A0A7W6EU86-F1
#
_entry.id   AF-A0A7W6EU86-F1
#
_cell.length_a   1.000
_cell.length_b   1.000
_cell.length_c   1.000
_cell.angle_alpha   90.00
_cell.angle_beta   90.00
_cell.angle_gamma   90.00
#
_symmetry.space_group_name_H-M   'P 1'
#
loop_
_entity.id
_entity.type
_entity.pdbx_description
1 polymer ?
#
loop_
_entity_poly.entity_id
_entity_poly.type
_entity_poly.pdbx_seq_one_letter_code
_entity_poly.pdbx_strand_id
1 'polypeptide(L)'
;MAHVIARSIAGPRGRAKGGDDSYANLILLCPTDHRHVDKAPDGEFPIELLHNWKMIHERRIRALGSENKFEKVEELSKAVRTILAKSHAIWNAFGPRSEAATADPNSNMYDIWELRRADTIVPNNRTIINMINANEVLLDQKQMEAFALFCVHAEAYEAHVRSPLDAYPTFPKSFEEAFAYE
;
A
#
# COMPACT_ATOMS: atom_id res chain seq x y z
N MET A 1 7.17 -15.59 2.32
CA MET A 1 6.13 -15.78 1.29
C MET A 1 6.19 -17.23 0.85
N ALA A 2 5.04 -17.82 0.52
CA ALA A 2 4.90 -19.19 0.06
C ALA A 2 4.51 -19.20 -1.41
N HIS A 3 4.94 -20.23 -2.15
CA HIS A 3 4.43 -20.47 -3.49
C HIS A 3 3.08 -21.19 -3.41
N VAL A 4 2.09 -20.73 -4.16
CA VAL A 4 0.81 -21.43 -4.34
C VAL A 4 1.06 -22.74 -5.10
N ILE A 5 1.84 -22.66 -6.17
CA ILE A 5 2.33 -23.80 -6.96
C ILE A 5 3.84 -23.92 -6.74
N ALA A 6 4.31 -25.05 -6.22
CA ALA A 6 5.73 -25.26 -6.01
C ALA A 6 6.54 -25.25 -7.31
N ARG A 7 7.79 -24.77 -7.25
CA ARG A 7 8.75 -24.84 -8.37
C ARG A 7 9.04 -26.27 -8.83
N SER A 8 9.11 -27.21 -7.88
CA SER A 8 9.34 -28.62 -8.16
C SER A 8 8.04 -29.35 -8.41
N ILE A 9 8.04 -30.28 -9.38
CA ILE A 9 6.92 -31.19 -9.65
C ILE A 9 6.58 -32.04 -8.41
N ALA A 10 7.59 -32.42 -7.63
CA ALA A 10 7.42 -33.19 -6.40
C ALA A 10 7.06 -32.32 -5.18
N GLY A 11 6.97 -31.00 -5.35
CA GLY A 11 6.58 -30.08 -4.29
C GLY A 11 5.06 -29.95 -4.15
N PRO A 12 4.58 -29.26 -3.10
CA PRO A 12 3.15 -29.04 -2.87
C PRO A 12 2.46 -28.45 -4.09
N ARG A 13 1.39 -29.11 -4.56
CA ARG A 13 0.61 -28.73 -5.75
C ARG A 13 1.47 -28.58 -7.03
N GLY A 14 2.62 -29.26 -7.08
CA GLY A 14 3.55 -29.21 -8.21
C GLY A 14 2.90 -29.61 -9.53
N ARG A 15 3.20 -28.84 -10.59
CA ARG A 15 2.75 -29.13 -11.97
C ARG A 15 3.97 -29.36 -12.86
N ALA A 16 3.79 -29.97 -14.03
CA ALA A 16 4.88 -30.31 -14.95
C ALA A 16 5.79 -29.12 -15.33
N LYS A 17 5.24 -27.89 -15.41
CA LYS A 17 6.01 -26.66 -15.66
C LYS A 17 6.64 -26.03 -14.41
N GLY A 18 6.28 -26.51 -13.21
CA GLY A 18 6.54 -25.81 -11.95
C GLY A 18 5.76 -24.50 -11.83
N GLY A 19 5.71 -23.94 -10.62
CA GLY A 19 5.30 -22.56 -10.40
C GLY A 19 6.46 -21.58 -10.56
N ASP A 20 6.17 -20.36 -10.98
CA ASP A 20 7.14 -19.26 -11.11
C ASP A 20 7.21 -18.42 -9.81
N ASP A 21 8.10 -17.42 -9.80
CA ASP A 21 8.18 -16.44 -8.70
C ASP A 21 7.31 -15.20 -8.96
N SER A 22 6.31 -15.30 -9.83
CA SER A 22 5.42 -14.17 -10.10
C SER A 22 4.63 -13.81 -8.84
N TYR A 23 4.27 -12.52 -8.71
CA TYR A 23 3.39 -12.07 -7.63
C TYR A 23 2.07 -12.86 -7.56
N ALA A 24 1.56 -13.31 -8.71
CA ALA A 24 0.34 -14.11 -8.80
C ALA A 24 0.50 -15.47 -8.10
N ASN A 25 1.69 -16.08 -8.18
CA ASN A 25 1.99 -17.36 -7.55
C ASN A 25 2.46 -17.25 -6.08
N LEU A 26 2.66 -16.05 -5.55
CA LEU A 26 3.11 -15.84 -4.17
C LEU A 26 1.95 -15.48 -3.23
N ILE A 27 1.82 -16.21 -2.12
CA ILE A 27 0.89 -15.92 -1.02
C ILE A 27 1.65 -15.62 0.27
N LEU A 28 1.13 -14.70 1.07
CA LEU A 28 1.67 -14.40 2.39
C LEU A 28 0.97 -15.27 3.45
N LEU A 29 1.75 -16.11 4.11
CA LEU A 29 1.33 -16.97 5.22
C LEU A 29 2.32 -16.79 6.39
N CYS A 30 1.85 -16.93 7.62
CA CYS A 30 2.75 -17.00 8.76
C CYS A 30 3.56 -18.31 8.71
N PRO A 31 4.70 -18.42 9.43
CA PRO A 31 5.51 -19.64 9.39
C PRO A 31 4.75 -20.92 9.77
N THR A 32 3.77 -20.82 10.67
CA THR A 32 2.93 -21.95 11.11
C THR A 32 1.97 -22.38 10.00
N ASP A 33 1.19 -21.44 9.46
CA ASP A 33 0.21 -21.72 8.42
C ASP A 33 0.88 -22.17 7.12
N HIS A 34 2.03 -21.59 6.79
CA HIS A 34 2.84 -22.00 5.64
C HIS A 34 3.22 -23.48 5.74
N ARG A 35 3.76 -23.90 6.90
CA ARG A 35 4.12 -25.31 7.13
C ARG A 35 2.89 -26.21 7.08
N HIS A 36 1.77 -25.78 7.64
CA HIS A 36 0.53 -26.56 7.64
C HIS A 36 0.02 -26.82 6.22
N VAL A 37 -0.08 -25.76 5.41
CA VAL A 37 -0.55 -25.82 4.02
C VAL A 37 0.39 -26.64 3.12
N ASP A 38 1.69 -26.62 3.37
CA ASP A 38 2.68 -27.36 2.57
C ASP A 38 2.77 -28.85 2.91
N LYS A 39 2.44 -29.23 4.15
CA LYS A 39 2.49 -30.62 4.61
C LYS A 39 1.15 -31.34 4.57
N ALA A 40 0.09 -30.64 4.20
CA ALA A 40 -1.23 -31.20 4.11
C ALA A 40 -1.31 -32.27 2.99
N PRO A 41 -2.13 -33.31 3.16
CA PRO A 41 -2.50 -34.24 2.10
C PRO A 41 -2.92 -33.53 0.80
N ASP A 42 -2.66 -34.20 -0.32
CA ASP A 42 -3.04 -33.70 -1.64
C ASP A 42 -4.56 -33.43 -1.72
N GLY A 43 -4.91 -32.26 -2.24
CA GLY A 43 -6.29 -31.84 -2.43
C GLY A 43 -6.91 -31.07 -1.25
N GLU A 44 -6.30 -31.04 -0.07
CA GLU A 44 -6.83 -30.29 1.09
C GLU A 44 -6.74 -28.77 0.89
N PHE A 45 -5.64 -28.30 0.29
CA PHE A 45 -5.44 -26.90 -0.10
C PHE A 45 -5.25 -26.80 -1.61
N PRO A 46 -6.33 -26.82 -2.41
CA PRO A 46 -6.22 -26.68 -3.85
C PRO A 46 -5.76 -25.27 -4.24
N ILE A 47 -5.21 -25.14 -5.45
CA ILE A 47 -4.63 -23.88 -5.99
C ILE A 47 -5.68 -22.75 -5.96
N GLU A 48 -6.91 -23.07 -6.32
CA GLU A 48 -8.04 -22.14 -6.38
C GLU A 48 -8.38 -21.58 -4.98
N LEU A 49 -8.29 -22.42 -3.94
CA LEU A 49 -8.52 -21.99 -2.56
C LEU A 49 -7.45 -21.00 -2.09
N LEU A 50 -6.18 -21.29 -2.35
CA LEU A 50 -5.07 -20.41 -1.96
C LEU A 50 -5.09 -19.09 -2.74
N HIS A 51 -5.42 -19.11 -4.04
CA HIS A 51 -5.63 -17.87 -4.79
C HIS A 51 -6.83 -17.06 -4.26
N ASN A 52 -7.91 -17.73 -3.85
CA ASN A 52 -9.04 -17.05 -3.22
C ASN A 52 -8.64 -16.41 -1.87
N TRP A 53 -7.88 -17.11 -1.02
CA TRP A 53 -7.35 -16.55 0.23
C TRP A 53 -6.47 -15.32 -0.01
N LYS A 54 -5.54 -15.41 -0.98
CA LYS A 54 -4.71 -14.29 -1.41
C LYS A 54 -5.58 -13.11 -1.85
N MET A 55 -6.56 -13.33 -2.73
CA MET A 55 -7.45 -12.28 -3.23
C MET A 55 -8.25 -11.63 -2.10
N ILE A 56 -8.83 -12.41 -1.18
CA ILE A 56 -9.59 -11.90 -0.03
C ILE A 56 -8.69 -11.06 0.87
N HIS A 57 -7.51 -11.57 1.20
CA HIS A 57 -6.55 -10.86 2.04
C HIS A 57 -6.14 -9.53 1.41
N GLU A 58 -5.74 -9.54 0.15
CA GLU A 58 -5.34 -8.32 -0.56
C GLU A 58 -6.50 -7.33 -0.69
N ARG A 59 -7.74 -7.79 -0.93
CA ARG A 59 -8.93 -6.92 -0.96
C ARG A 59 -9.13 -6.26 0.40
N ARG A 60 -9.00 -7.00 1.50
CA ARG A 60 -9.10 -6.46 2.86
C ARG A 60 -8.04 -5.39 3.09
N ILE A 61 -6.78 -5.64 2.72
CA ILE A 61 -5.70 -4.66 2.85
C ILE A 61 -5.97 -3.42 2.00
N ARG A 62 -6.43 -3.59 0.75
CA ARG A 62 -6.79 -2.48 -0.14
C ARG A 62 -7.97 -1.65 0.37
N ALA A 63 -8.81 -2.19 1.25
CA ALA A 63 -9.98 -1.52 1.80
C ALA A 63 -9.74 -0.84 3.15
N LEU A 64 -8.53 -0.94 3.73
CA LEU A 64 -8.22 -0.32 5.02
C LEU A 64 -8.56 1.18 5.00
N GLY A 65 -9.21 1.66 6.06
CA GLY A 65 -9.65 3.05 6.20
C GLY A 65 -11.09 3.29 5.73
N SER A 66 -11.69 2.36 4.97
CA SER A 66 -13.07 2.53 4.47
C SER A 66 -14.15 2.34 5.55
N GLU A 67 -13.79 1.65 6.63
CA GLU A 67 -14.64 1.41 7.79
C GLU A 67 -14.72 2.62 8.74
N ASN A 68 -13.80 3.58 8.62
CA ASN A 68 -13.78 4.78 9.45
C ASN A 68 -14.88 5.74 8.99
N LYS A 69 -15.91 5.92 9.82
CA LYS A 69 -16.97 6.89 9.61
C LYS A 69 -16.87 8.01 10.64
N PHE A 70 -17.15 9.24 10.21
CA PHE A 70 -17.11 10.43 11.03
C PHE A 70 -18.44 11.17 10.97
N GLU A 71 -18.76 11.94 12.00
CA GLU A 71 -19.96 12.78 12.02
C GLU A 71 -19.68 14.16 11.42
N LYS A 72 -18.43 14.62 11.50
CA LYS A 72 -18.01 15.97 11.11
C LYS A 72 -16.74 15.98 10.30
N VAL A 73 -16.62 16.98 9.42
CA VAL A 73 -15.46 17.12 8.54
C VAL A 73 -14.17 17.41 9.32
N GLU A 74 -14.25 18.02 10.50
CA GLU A 74 -13.10 18.29 11.36
C GLU A 74 -12.49 17.00 11.91
N GLU A 75 -13.32 15.99 12.24
CA GLU A 75 -12.87 14.68 12.72
C GLU A 75 -12.16 13.90 11.61
N LEU A 76 -12.77 13.88 10.41
CA LEU A 76 -12.16 13.32 9.21
C LEU A 76 -10.82 14.01 8.91
N SER A 77 -10.79 15.34 8.91
CA SER A 77 -9.59 16.12 8.64
C SER A 77 -8.50 15.84 9.67
N LYS A 78 -8.83 15.72 10.96
CA LYS A 78 -7.89 15.33 12.01
C LYS A 78 -7.30 13.93 11.78
N ALA A 79 -8.12 12.96 11.37
CA ALA A 79 -7.66 11.62 11.04
C ALA A 79 -6.71 11.63 9.83
N VAL A 80 -7.07 12.34 8.76
CA VAL A 80 -6.22 12.53 7.58
C VAL A 80 -4.89 13.18 7.95
N ARG A 81 -4.90 14.27 8.73
CA ARG A 81 -3.69 14.94 9.24
C ARG A 81 -2.77 14.00 10.01
N THR A 82 -3.34 13.14 10.85
CA THR A 82 -2.57 12.19 11.65
C THR A 82 -1.81 11.20 10.78
N ILE A 83 -2.42 10.75 9.68
CA ILE A 83 -1.77 9.85 8.71
C ILE A 83 -0.72 10.61 7.89
N LEU A 84 -1.06 11.81 7.40
CA LEU A 84 -0.14 12.66 6.64
C LEU A 84 1.12 13.01 7.44
N ALA A 85 0.99 13.32 8.74
CA ALA A 85 2.12 13.65 9.61
C ALA A 85 3.16 12.52 9.65
N LYS A 86 2.72 11.25 9.64
CA LYS A 86 3.63 10.08 9.58
C LYS A 86 4.36 10.01 8.24
N SER A 87 3.63 10.16 7.13
CA SER A 87 4.23 10.17 5.78
C SER A 87 5.22 11.33 5.61
N HIS A 88 4.87 12.52 6.12
CA HIS A 88 5.70 13.71 6.06
C HIS A 88 6.99 13.57 6.89
N ALA A 89 6.92 12.98 8.09
CA ALA A 89 8.10 12.71 8.90
C ALA A 89 9.10 11.79 8.17
N ILE A 90 8.61 10.73 7.52
CA ILE A 90 9.43 9.84 6.70
C ILE A 90 10.03 10.57 5.49
N TRP A 91 9.22 11.35 4.78
CA TRP A 91 9.65 12.11 3.62
C TRP A 91 10.78 13.09 3.99
N ASN A 92 10.67 13.79 5.11
CA ASN A 92 11.70 14.73 5.55
C ASN A 92 12.97 14.05 6.05
N ALA A 93 12.85 12.87 6.68
CA ALA A 93 14.00 12.13 7.18
C ALA A 93 14.78 11.44 6.06
N PHE A 94 14.08 10.85 5.08
CA PHE A 94 14.70 9.92 4.12
C PHE A 94 14.41 10.23 2.65
N GLY A 95 13.48 11.13 2.35
CA GLY A 95 13.11 11.47 0.99
C GLY A 95 14.25 12.11 0.19
N PRO A 96 14.05 12.32 -1.13
CA PRO A 96 15.10 12.77 -2.05
C PRO A 96 15.65 14.19 -1.78
N ARG A 97 15.02 14.94 -0.86
CA ARG A 97 15.45 16.27 -0.42
C ARG A 97 15.76 16.32 1.08
N SER A 98 15.87 15.17 1.75
CA SER A 98 16.26 15.12 3.15
C SER A 98 17.70 15.57 3.32
N GLU A 99 18.05 16.00 4.53
CA GLU A 99 19.43 16.34 4.88
C GLU A 99 20.37 15.17 4.54
N ALA A 100 19.98 13.94 4.89
CA ALA A 100 20.75 12.73 4.59
C ALA A 100 21.02 12.56 3.09
N ALA A 101 20.00 12.73 2.24
CA ALA A 101 20.15 12.60 0.79
C ALA A 101 21.00 13.73 0.18
N THR A 102 20.92 14.95 0.73
CA THR A 102 21.72 16.09 0.25
C THR A 102 23.17 16.03 0.72
N ALA A 103 23.42 15.51 1.92
CA ALA A 103 24.76 15.40 2.49
C ALA A 103 25.57 14.26 1.87
N ASP A 104 24.91 13.12 1.60
CA ASP A 104 25.52 11.96 0.93
C ASP A 104 24.50 11.26 0.02
N PRO A 105 24.51 11.56 -1.30
CA PRO A 105 23.63 10.92 -2.27
C PRO A 105 23.83 9.41 -2.41
N ASN A 106 24.95 8.85 -1.95
CA ASN A 106 25.26 7.42 -2.00
C ASN A 106 25.03 6.72 -0.66
N SER A 107 24.39 7.40 0.30
CA SER A 107 24.10 6.84 1.61
C SER A 107 23.19 5.62 1.51
N ASN A 108 23.45 4.61 2.35
CA ASN A 108 22.55 3.47 2.53
C ASN A 108 21.18 3.86 3.13
N MET A 109 20.98 5.12 3.54
CA MET A 109 19.67 5.66 3.88
C MET A 109 18.68 5.61 2.72
N TYR A 110 19.18 5.53 1.48
CA TYR A 110 18.34 5.25 0.30
C TYR A 110 17.57 3.93 0.43
N ASP A 111 18.15 2.88 1.03
CA ASP A 111 17.45 1.60 1.23
C ASP A 111 16.27 1.76 2.20
N ILE A 112 16.44 2.60 3.22
CA ILE A 112 15.36 2.94 4.16
C ILE A 112 14.27 3.73 3.44
N TRP A 113 14.64 4.68 2.59
CA TRP A 113 13.69 5.43 1.77
C TRP A 113 12.86 4.52 0.86
N GLU A 114 13.52 3.63 0.11
CA GLU A 114 12.86 2.67 -0.78
C GLU A 114 11.89 1.76 -0.03
N LEU A 115 12.29 1.28 1.16
CA LEU A 115 11.39 0.49 2.01
C LEU A 115 10.20 1.33 2.50
N ARG A 116 10.45 2.53 3.03
CA ARG A 116 9.42 3.35 3.69
C ARG A 116 8.39 3.93 2.74
N ARG A 117 8.79 4.27 1.51
CA ARG A 117 7.83 4.72 0.49
C ARG A 117 6.85 3.61 0.10
N ALA A 118 7.32 2.36 0.07
CA ALA A 118 6.51 1.20 -0.28
C ALA A 118 5.66 0.66 0.89
N ASP A 119 6.21 0.60 2.10
CA ASP A 119 5.55 -0.01 3.26
C ASP A 119 4.68 0.95 4.09
N THR A 120 4.89 2.27 3.94
CA THR A 120 4.22 3.28 4.76
C THR A 120 3.54 4.35 3.92
N ILE A 121 4.26 5.07 3.04
CA ILE A 121 3.68 6.23 2.33
C ILE A 121 2.58 5.80 1.35
N VAL A 122 2.84 4.79 0.52
CA VAL A 122 1.84 4.26 -0.42
C VAL A 122 0.60 3.72 0.31
N PRO A 123 0.72 2.85 1.34
CA PRO A 123 -0.42 2.41 2.13
C PRO A 123 -1.18 3.54 2.83
N ASN A 124 -0.47 4.55 3.35
CA ASN A 124 -1.09 5.73 3.96
C ASN A 124 -1.93 6.51 2.95
N ASN A 125 -1.41 6.74 1.75
CA ASN A 125 -2.16 7.41 0.68
C ASN A 125 -3.44 6.67 0.33
N ARG A 126 -3.36 5.34 0.18
CA ARG A 126 -4.54 4.50 -0.08
C ARG A 126 -5.54 4.54 1.07
N THR A 127 -5.06 4.53 2.31
CA THR A 127 -5.90 4.63 3.52
C THR A 127 -6.64 5.96 3.57
N ILE A 128 -5.96 7.07 3.26
CA ILE A 128 -6.58 8.40 3.18
C ILE A 128 -7.67 8.41 2.09
N ILE A 129 -7.41 7.87 0.90
CA ILE A 129 -8.40 7.79 -0.19
C ILE A 129 -9.65 7.03 0.26
N ASN A 130 -9.46 5.85 0.85
CA ASN A 130 -10.57 5.02 1.30
C ASN A 130 -11.38 5.71 2.41
N MET A 131 -10.70 6.38 3.33
CA MET A 131 -11.31 7.10 4.44
C MET A 131 -12.11 8.31 3.95
N ILE A 132 -11.60 9.09 3.00
CA ILE A 132 -12.33 10.24 2.45
C ILE A 132 -13.51 9.76 1.60
N ASN A 133 -13.34 8.76 0.73
CA ASN A 133 -14.45 8.18 -0.05
C ASN A 133 -15.59 7.67 0.86
N ALA A 134 -15.25 7.06 1.99
CA ALA A 134 -16.23 6.61 2.97
C ALA A 134 -17.03 7.76 3.63
N ASN A 135 -16.55 9.00 3.54
CA ASN A 135 -17.12 10.16 4.19
C ASN A 135 -17.33 11.33 3.22
N GLU A 136 -17.45 11.07 1.91
CA GLU A 136 -17.53 12.08 0.86
C GLU A 136 -18.67 13.08 1.07
N VAL A 137 -19.76 12.64 1.71
CA VAL A 137 -20.93 13.47 2.05
C VAL A 137 -20.63 14.63 3.00
N LEU A 138 -19.50 14.58 3.71
CA LEU A 138 -19.07 15.63 4.63
C LEU A 138 -18.27 16.75 3.93
N LEU A 139 -17.82 16.53 2.69
CA LEU A 139 -16.92 17.46 2.01
C LEU A 139 -17.68 18.58 1.31
N ASP A 140 -17.13 19.78 1.38
CA ASP A 140 -17.53 20.88 0.50
C ASP A 140 -16.89 20.76 -0.89
N GLN A 141 -17.30 21.64 -1.82
CA GLN A 141 -16.80 21.64 -3.18
C GLN A 141 -15.27 21.82 -3.27
N LYS A 142 -14.69 22.67 -2.42
CA LYS A 142 -13.24 22.95 -2.42
C LYS A 142 -12.47 21.71 -1.95
N GLN A 143 -12.98 21.03 -0.93
CA GLN A 143 -12.41 19.79 -0.41
C GLN A 143 -12.51 18.64 -1.40
N MET A 144 -13.64 18.52 -2.11
CA MET A 144 -13.82 17.52 -3.18
C MET A 144 -12.82 17.72 -4.32
N GLU A 145 -12.61 18.96 -4.78
CA GLU A 145 -11.62 19.28 -5.82
C GLU A 145 -10.19 18.97 -5.37
N ALA A 146 -9.84 19.36 -4.14
CA ALA A 146 -8.54 19.07 -3.56
C ALA A 146 -8.30 17.56 -3.39
N PHE A 147 -9.33 16.82 -2.98
CA PHE A 147 -9.29 15.37 -2.84
C PHE A 147 -9.07 14.68 -4.19
N ALA A 148 -9.73 15.12 -5.26
CA ALA A 148 -9.53 14.57 -6.60
C ALA A 148 -8.06 14.71 -7.06
N LEU A 149 -7.44 15.86 -6.80
CA LEU A 149 -6.01 16.06 -7.09
C LEU A 149 -5.12 15.13 -6.26
N PHE A 150 -5.47 14.90 -5.00
CA PHE A 150 -4.75 13.97 -4.14
C PHE A 150 -4.84 12.53 -4.64
N CYS A 151 -6.00 12.08 -5.11
CA CYS A 151 -6.17 10.76 -5.73
C CYS A 151 -5.22 10.58 -6.94
N VAL A 152 -5.18 11.56 -7.84
CA VAL A 152 -4.27 11.55 -9.01
C VAL A 152 -2.81 11.47 -8.57
N HIS A 153 -2.40 12.29 -7.59
CA HIS A 153 -1.04 12.22 -7.02
C HIS A 153 -0.73 10.84 -6.44
N ALA A 154 -1.61 10.32 -5.59
CA ALA A 154 -1.40 9.07 -4.86
C ALA A 154 -1.28 7.87 -5.81
N GLU A 155 -2.13 7.79 -6.83
CA GLU A 155 -2.07 6.73 -7.84
C GLU A 155 -0.81 6.81 -8.68
N ALA A 156 -0.44 8.00 -9.13
CA ALA A 156 0.79 8.20 -9.91
C ALA A 156 2.05 7.94 -9.07
N TYR A 157 2.04 8.31 -7.78
CA TYR A 157 3.13 8.02 -6.86
C TYR A 157 3.27 6.52 -6.59
N GLU A 158 2.18 5.80 -6.37
CA GLU A 158 2.21 4.33 -6.25
C GLU A 158 2.76 3.66 -7.52
N ALA A 159 2.35 4.15 -8.70
CA ALA A 159 2.89 3.67 -9.96
C ALA A 159 4.41 3.92 -10.05
N HIS A 160 4.88 5.11 -9.68
CA HIS A 160 6.31 5.45 -9.63
C HIS A 160 7.11 4.58 -8.65
N VAL A 161 6.55 4.26 -7.48
CA VAL A 161 7.20 3.36 -6.50
C VAL A 161 7.30 1.93 -7.05
N ARG A 162 6.30 1.47 -7.81
CA ARG A 162 6.32 0.13 -8.44
C ARG A 162 7.27 0.07 -9.64
N SER A 163 7.28 1.11 -10.47
CA SER A 163 8.10 1.24 -11.66
C SER A 163 8.41 2.72 -11.86
N PRO A 164 9.69 3.14 -11.82
CA PRO A 164 10.06 4.53 -11.98
C PRO A 164 9.44 5.18 -13.21
N LEU A 165 8.82 6.34 -12.99
CA LEU A 165 8.23 7.20 -14.01
C LEU A 165 9.09 8.46 -14.17
N ASP A 166 9.22 8.95 -15.40
CA ASP A 166 9.97 10.16 -15.73
C ASP A 166 9.37 11.42 -15.08
N ALA A 167 8.04 11.48 -15.01
CA ALA A 167 7.29 12.56 -14.37
C ALA A 167 5.97 12.04 -13.81
N TYR A 168 5.53 12.62 -12.70
CA TYR A 168 4.24 12.36 -12.08
C TYR A 168 3.79 13.56 -11.22
N PRO A 169 2.48 13.76 -11.01
CA PRO A 169 1.98 14.82 -10.13
C PRO A 169 2.49 14.65 -8.69
N THR A 170 3.07 15.71 -8.14
CA THR A 170 3.50 15.74 -6.74
C THR A 170 2.34 16.02 -5.79
N PHE A 171 2.58 15.90 -4.48
CA PHE A 171 1.57 16.14 -3.47
C PHE A 171 0.91 17.53 -3.64
N PRO A 172 -0.43 17.61 -3.75
CA PRO A 172 -1.10 18.87 -4.04
C PRO A 172 -1.22 19.74 -2.79
N LYS A 173 -0.65 20.95 -2.85
CA LYS A 173 -0.73 21.93 -1.75
C LYS A 173 -2.18 22.29 -1.41
N SER A 174 -3.09 22.30 -2.39
CA SER A 174 -4.52 22.53 -2.15
C SER A 174 -5.15 21.46 -1.24
N PHE A 175 -4.68 20.22 -1.27
CA PHE A 175 -5.14 19.16 -0.37
C PHE A 175 -4.63 19.36 1.05
N GLU A 176 -3.37 19.80 1.21
CA GLU A 176 -2.88 20.27 2.50
C GLU A 176 -3.75 21.40 3.02
N GLU A 177 -3.99 22.43 2.23
CA GLU A 177 -4.78 23.58 2.67
C GLU A 177 -6.24 23.23 3.01
N ALA A 178 -6.84 22.26 2.30
CA ALA A 178 -8.23 21.86 2.48
C ALA A 178 -8.48 20.91 3.67
N PHE A 179 -7.46 20.14 4.10
CA PHE A 179 -7.58 19.14 5.18
C PHE A 179 -6.63 19.39 6.35
N ALA A 180 -5.64 20.27 6.22
CA ALA A 180 -4.59 20.50 7.23
C ALA A 180 -4.81 21.74 8.13
N TYR A 181 -5.75 22.64 7.82
CA TYR A 181 -6.03 23.81 8.68
C TYR A 181 -7.12 23.56 9.73
N GLU A 182 -6.80 23.92 10.98
CA GLU A 182 -7.68 24.72 11.85
C GLU A 182 -7.24 26.18 11.72
#